data_AF-A0A0N4VXB7-F1
#
_entry.id   AF-A0A0N4VXB7-F1
#
_cell.length_a   1.000
_cell.length_b   1.000
_cell.length_c   1.000
_cell.angle_alpha   90.00
_cell.angle_beta   90.00
_cell.angle_gamma   90.00
#
_symmetry.space_group_name_H-M   'P 1'
#
loop_
_entity.id
_entity.type
_entity.pdbx_description
1 polymer ?
#
loop_
_entity_poly.entity_id
_entity_poly.type
_entity_poly.pdbx_seq_one_letter_code
_entity_poly.pdbx_strand_id
1 'polypeptide(L)'
;MGDSDQEKVVSTLKAYLKLCAKPPHRPLILKDQTILHVLKNFLEDDRVVVMTYLVKILLYLSENPDDALVLSNVGGLEEKLSAATEKSFPPNIVYNILIIISRLKSAQAKVARNRKEQNDPVPASAGDSCVGGGGNTNRKFVSRKSKQLIYEFDELWEDLKNEVERRVLAKRGVISIYFNTSSNRATIRTVLTVDANEITDLLFDCGCEMVTQVVKVDGVDELFKMYASEREK
;
A
#
# COMPACT_ATOMS: atom_id res chain seq x y z
N MET A 1 34.89 15.71 -21.98
CA MET A 1 33.93 14.79 -22.63
C MET A 1 32.84 14.26 -21.69
N GLY A 2 33.08 14.11 -20.38
CA GLY A 2 32.10 13.50 -19.45
C GLY A 2 30.82 14.30 -19.14
N ASP A 3 30.85 15.63 -19.13
CA ASP A 3 29.66 16.43 -18.77
C ASP A 3 28.55 16.38 -19.82
N SER A 4 28.92 16.39 -21.11
CA SER A 4 27.95 16.35 -22.22
C SER A 4 27.15 15.04 -22.25
N ASP A 5 27.80 13.92 -21.93
CA ASP A 5 27.14 12.61 -21.92
C ASP A 5 26.27 12.42 -20.67
N GLN A 6 26.71 12.95 -19.52
CA GLN A 6 25.88 12.99 -18.32
C GLN A 6 24.60 13.80 -18.56
N GLU A 7 24.70 14.97 -19.19
CA GLU A 7 23.53 15.81 -19.51
C GLU A 7 22.53 15.09 -20.42
N LYS A 8 23.01 14.36 -21.43
CA LYS A 8 22.16 13.54 -22.30
C LYS A 8 21.45 12.42 -21.54
N VAL A 9 22.18 11.69 -20.69
CA VAL A 9 21.61 10.61 -19.86
C VAL A 9 20.55 11.18 -18.92
N VAL A 10 20.87 12.25 -18.20
CA VAL A 10 19.94 12.90 -17.26
C VAL A 10 18.73 13.46 -17.99
N SER A 11 18.90 14.06 -19.18
CA SER A 11 17.79 14.56 -19.99
C SER A 11 16.86 13.44 -20.45
N THR A 12 17.43 12.29 -20.84
CA THR A 12 16.67 11.09 -21.23
C THR A 12 15.90 10.53 -20.04
N LEU A 13 16.54 10.39 -18.87
CA LEU A 13 15.88 9.93 -17.66
C LEU A 13 14.78 10.91 -17.20
N LYS A 14 14.97 12.22 -17.34
CA LYS A 14 13.92 13.22 -17.09
C LYS A 14 12.72 13.05 -18.03
N ALA A 15 12.95 12.74 -19.31
CA ALA A 15 11.88 12.47 -20.26
C ALA A 15 11.09 11.21 -19.87
N TYR A 16 11.79 10.11 -19.55
CA TYR A 16 11.15 8.89 -19.05
C TYR A 16 10.40 9.10 -17.74
N LEU A 17 10.95 9.89 -16.82
CA LEU A 17 10.28 10.26 -15.58
C LEU A 17 8.95 10.99 -15.85
N LYS A 18 8.94 11.94 -16.79
CA LYS A 18 7.71 12.64 -17.21
C LYS A 18 6.68 11.69 -17.82
N LEU A 19 7.11 10.68 -18.57
CA LEU A 19 6.23 9.65 -19.11
C LEU A 19 5.65 8.79 -17.98
N CYS A 20 6.50 8.30 -17.07
CA CYS A 20 6.08 7.45 -15.95
C CYS A 20 5.16 8.17 -14.96
N ALA A 21 5.29 9.49 -14.84
CA ALA A 21 4.38 10.29 -14.01
C ALA A 21 2.92 10.21 -14.49
N LYS A 22 2.67 9.88 -15.76
CA LYS A 22 1.34 9.66 -16.32
C LYS A 22 0.98 8.16 -16.25
N PRO A 23 -0.03 7.76 -15.46
CA PRO A 23 -0.42 6.35 -15.32
C PRO A 23 -0.65 5.59 -16.64
N PRO A 24 -1.26 6.16 -17.69
CA PRO A 24 -1.50 5.45 -18.95
C PRO A 24 -0.24 5.00 -19.69
N HIS A 25 0.91 5.63 -19.45
CA HIS A 25 2.15 5.29 -20.15
C HIS A 25 2.97 4.20 -19.46
N ARG A 26 2.72 3.93 -18.17
CA ARG A 26 3.50 2.95 -17.40
C ARG A 26 3.39 1.53 -17.97
N PRO A 27 2.20 1.01 -18.34
CA PRO A 27 2.09 -0.32 -18.93
C PRO A 27 2.79 -0.43 -20.29
N LEU A 28 2.90 0.67 -21.05
CA LEU A 28 3.62 0.68 -22.33
C LEU A 28 5.13 0.52 -22.11
N ILE A 29 5.67 1.22 -21.11
CA ILE A 29 7.10 1.11 -20.74
C ILE A 29 7.40 -0.28 -20.19
N LEU A 30 6.52 -0.86 -19.39
CA LEU A 30 6.69 -2.21 -18.82
C LEU A 30 6.64 -3.34 -19.85
N LYS A 31 6.07 -3.09 -21.04
CA LYS A 31 6.12 -4.05 -22.17
C LYS A 31 7.46 -4.05 -22.89
N ASP A 32 8.23 -2.96 -22.78
CA ASP A 32 9.51 -2.82 -23.45
C ASP A 32 10.64 -3.43 -22.60
N GLN A 33 11.01 -4.65 -22.94
CA GLN A 33 12.09 -5.36 -22.26
C GLN A 33 13.45 -4.67 -22.40
N THR A 34 13.70 -3.98 -23.52
CA THR A 34 14.97 -3.27 -23.73
C THR A 34 15.11 -2.13 -22.73
N ILE A 35 14.05 -1.34 -22.53
CA ILE A 35 14.05 -0.26 -21.55
C ILE A 35 14.26 -0.82 -20.14
N LEU A 36 13.57 -1.91 -19.77
CA LEU A 36 13.74 -2.53 -18.45
C LEU A 36 15.17 -3.00 -18.19
N HIS A 37 15.83 -3.57 -19.21
CA HIS A 37 17.25 -3.96 -19.11
C HIS A 37 18.17 -2.74 -18.97
N VAL A 38 17.89 -1.65 -19.69
CA VAL A 38 18.64 -0.40 -19.57
C VAL A 38 18.48 0.21 -18.17
N LEU A 39 17.26 0.29 -17.64
CA LEU A 39 17.00 0.77 -16.28
C LEU A 39 17.69 -0.10 -15.23
N LYS A 40 17.67 -1.42 -15.39
CA LYS A 40 18.41 -2.36 -14.54
C LYS A 40 19.91 -2.05 -14.55
N ASN A 41 20.51 -1.80 -15.71
CA ASN A 41 21.95 -1.53 -15.81
C ASN A 41 22.33 -0.18 -15.19
N PHE A 42 21.45 0.82 -15.21
CA PHE A 42 21.70 2.08 -14.53
C PHE A 42 21.78 1.96 -12.99
N LEU A 43 21.37 0.85 -12.38
CA LEU A 43 21.55 0.62 -10.94
C LEU A 43 23.03 0.47 -10.54
N GLU A 44 23.91 0.19 -11.50
CA GLU A 44 25.35 0.15 -11.29
C GLU A 44 26.00 1.55 -11.36
N ASP A 45 25.26 2.60 -11.72
CA ASP A 45 25.78 3.96 -11.81
C ASP A 45 26.02 4.54 -10.40
N ASP A 46 27.18 5.20 -10.20
CA ASP A 46 27.56 5.80 -8.91
C ASP A 46 27.13 7.26 -8.79
N ARG A 47 26.61 7.86 -9.87
CA ARG A 47 26.23 9.28 -9.87
C ARG A 47 24.88 9.45 -9.20
N VAL A 48 24.88 10.20 -8.10
CA VAL A 48 23.68 10.55 -7.31
C VAL A 48 22.55 11.12 -8.17
N VAL A 49 22.88 11.97 -9.15
CA VAL A 49 21.89 12.59 -10.04
C VAL A 49 21.17 11.54 -10.90
N VAL A 50 21.92 10.61 -11.49
CA VAL A 50 21.36 9.51 -12.31
C VAL A 50 20.46 8.62 -11.46
N MET A 51 20.98 8.18 -10.30
CA MET A 51 20.23 7.34 -9.37
C MET A 51 18.96 8.01 -8.84
N THR A 52 18.98 9.33 -8.62
CA THR A 52 17.79 10.08 -8.20
C THR A 52 16.66 9.97 -9.21
N TYR A 53 16.94 10.07 -10.51
CA TYR A 53 15.91 9.94 -11.54
C TYR A 53 15.51 8.48 -11.76
N LEU A 54 16.49 7.56 -11.78
CA LEU A 54 16.24 6.13 -11.95
C LEU A 54 15.30 5.58 -10.88
N VAL A 55 15.60 5.86 -9.61
CA VAL A 55 14.79 5.38 -8.48
C VAL A 55 13.38 5.96 -8.52
N LYS A 56 13.19 7.21 -8.94
CA LYS A 56 11.86 7.78 -9.16
C LYS A 56 11.09 7.10 -10.28
N ILE A 57 11.76 6.75 -11.39
CA ILE A 57 11.16 5.97 -12.48
C ILE A 57 10.69 4.61 -11.95
N LEU A 58 11.58 3.87 -11.27
CA LEU A 58 11.26 2.55 -10.71
C LEU A 58 10.15 2.61 -9.65
N LEU A 59 10.06 3.69 -8.88
CA LEU A 59 8.95 3.92 -7.95
C LEU A 59 7.60 4.10 -8.66
N TYR A 60 7.55 4.78 -9.80
CA TYR A 60 6.32 4.89 -10.59
C TYR A 60 5.95 3.56 -11.24
N LEU A 61 6.94 2.85 -11.78
CA LEU A 61 6.72 1.56 -12.43
C LEU A 61 6.35 0.45 -11.44
N SER A 62 6.70 0.58 -10.16
CA SER A 62 6.31 -0.38 -9.10
C SER A 62 5.09 0.05 -8.28
N GLU A 63 4.42 1.15 -8.64
CA GLU A 63 3.31 1.69 -7.83
C GLU A 63 2.12 0.73 -7.77
N ASN A 64 1.79 0.07 -8.89
CA ASN A 64 0.74 -0.94 -8.93
C ASN A 64 1.32 -2.35 -8.71
N PRO A 65 0.58 -3.24 -8.03
CA PRO A 65 1.08 -4.59 -7.73
C PRO A 65 1.30 -5.45 -8.99
N ASP A 66 0.47 -5.29 -10.02
CA ASP A 66 0.61 -6.04 -11.28
C ASP A 66 1.82 -5.55 -12.07
N ASP A 67 2.05 -4.24 -12.08
CA ASP A 67 3.22 -3.62 -12.71
C ASP A 67 4.52 -4.03 -11.95
N ALA A 68 4.47 -4.07 -10.62
CA ALA A 68 5.56 -4.55 -9.78
C ALA A 68 5.87 -6.03 -10.04
N LEU A 69 4.86 -6.86 -10.34
CA LEU A 69 5.08 -8.24 -10.73
C LEU A 69 5.86 -8.33 -12.05
N VAL A 70 5.51 -7.52 -13.06
CA VAL A 70 6.25 -7.46 -14.33
C VAL A 70 7.70 -7.07 -14.10
N LEU A 71 7.95 -6.03 -13.28
CA LEU A 71 9.31 -5.65 -12.88
C LEU A 71 10.06 -6.78 -12.16
N SER A 72 9.39 -7.49 -11.26
CA SER A 72 10.01 -8.57 -10.48
C SER A 72 10.44 -9.77 -11.34
N ASN A 73 9.88 -9.89 -12.55
CA ASN A 73 10.26 -10.91 -13.52
C ASN A 73 11.48 -10.50 -14.36
N VAL A 74 11.98 -9.26 -14.23
CA VAL A 74 13.22 -8.82 -14.88
C VAL A 74 14.39 -9.47 -14.17
N GLY A 75 15.02 -10.46 -14.82
CA GLY A 75 16.13 -11.21 -14.24
C GLY A 75 17.30 -10.32 -13.80
N GLY A 76 17.76 -10.51 -12.56
CA GLY A 76 18.87 -9.75 -11.99
C GLY A 76 18.48 -8.38 -11.40
N LEU A 77 17.21 -7.98 -11.42
CA LEU A 77 16.80 -6.65 -10.96
C LEU A 77 16.88 -6.52 -9.43
N GLU A 78 16.41 -7.53 -8.69
CA GLU A 78 16.41 -7.51 -7.22
C GLU A 78 17.84 -7.50 -6.67
N GLU A 79 18.73 -8.30 -7.26
CA GLU A 79 20.14 -8.38 -6.89
C GLU A 79 20.83 -7.03 -7.09
N LYS A 80 20.59 -6.37 -8.23
CA LYS A 80 21.15 -5.03 -8.50
C LYS A 80 20.57 -3.95 -7.60
N LEU A 81 19.28 -4.02 -7.25
CA LEU A 81 18.69 -3.10 -6.29
C LEU A 81 19.33 -3.26 -4.91
N SER A 82 19.55 -4.50 -4.47
CA SER A 82 20.19 -4.81 -3.20
C SER A 82 21.66 -4.36 -3.20
N ALA A 83 22.39 -4.59 -4.30
CA ALA A 83 23.76 -4.08 -4.43
C ALA A 83 23.81 -2.53 -4.40
N ALA A 84 22.80 -1.86 -4.98
CA ALA A 84 22.72 -0.40 -4.96
C ALA A 84 22.43 0.18 -3.56
N THR A 85 21.86 -0.58 -2.61
CA THR A 85 21.68 -0.11 -1.23
C THR A 85 22.97 -0.13 -0.41
N GLU A 86 23.95 -0.95 -0.80
CA GLU A 86 25.27 -1.01 -0.16
C GLU A 86 26.18 0.16 -0.58
N LYS A 87 25.79 0.91 -1.61
CA LYS A 87 26.53 2.09 -2.08
C LYS A 87 26.28 3.29 -1.18
N SER A 88 27.25 4.21 -1.13
CA SER A 88 27.19 5.44 -0.33
C SER A 88 26.27 6.52 -0.94
N PHE A 89 25.01 6.18 -1.17
CA PHE A 89 23.99 7.15 -1.61
C PHE A 89 23.34 7.88 -0.43
N PRO A 90 22.77 9.08 -0.68
CA PRO A 90 21.92 9.76 0.28
C PRO A 90 20.80 8.85 0.84
N PRO A 91 20.48 8.94 2.16
CA PRO A 91 19.52 8.05 2.81
C PRO A 91 18.14 8.00 2.15
N ASN A 92 17.69 9.10 1.54
CA ASN A 92 16.42 9.16 0.82
C ASN A 92 16.42 8.28 -0.45
N ILE A 93 17.55 8.15 -1.14
CA ILE A 93 17.68 7.26 -2.31
C ILE A 93 17.64 5.81 -1.85
N VAL A 94 18.43 5.46 -0.82
CA VAL A 94 18.45 4.11 -0.24
C VAL A 94 17.06 3.70 0.26
N TYR A 95 16.38 4.57 1.00
CA TYR A 95 15.00 4.36 1.45
C TYR A 95 14.05 4.04 0.30
N ASN A 96 14.13 4.79 -0.79
CA ASN A 96 13.29 4.57 -1.96
C ASN A 96 13.62 3.24 -2.69
N ILE A 97 14.90 2.83 -2.72
CA ILE A 97 15.30 1.52 -3.24
C ILE A 97 14.68 0.40 -2.38
N LEU A 98 14.72 0.52 -1.06
CA LEU A 98 14.10 -0.45 -0.15
C LEU A 98 12.58 -0.55 -0.34
N ILE A 99 11.90 0.57 -0.62
CA ILE A 99 10.48 0.55 -0.99
C ILE A 99 10.25 -0.27 -2.26
N ILE A 100 11.09 -0.08 -3.29
CA ILE A 100 10.98 -0.83 -4.54
C ILE A 100 11.16 -2.33 -4.26
N ILE A 101 12.23 -2.73 -3.56
CA ILE A 101 12.48 -4.13 -3.19
C ILE A 101 11.29 -4.72 -2.43
N SER A 102 10.75 -3.99 -1.45
CA SER A 102 9.57 -4.41 -0.68
C SER A 102 8.34 -4.66 -1.57
N ARG A 103 8.09 -3.79 -2.56
CA ARG A 103 6.99 -3.94 -3.51
C ARG A 103 7.17 -5.15 -4.42
N LEU A 104 8.38 -5.38 -4.94
CA LEU A 104 8.68 -6.54 -5.78
C LEU A 104 8.45 -7.85 -5.01
N LYS A 105 8.99 -7.97 -3.79
CA LYS A 105 8.79 -9.14 -2.93
C LYS A 105 7.32 -9.38 -2.59
N SER A 106 6.59 -8.32 -2.30
CA SER A 106 5.16 -8.41 -1.99
C SER A 106 4.35 -8.91 -3.19
N ALA A 107 4.70 -8.46 -4.40
CA ALA A 107 4.05 -8.92 -5.63
C ALA A 107 4.32 -10.42 -5.90
N GLN A 108 5.57 -10.86 -5.74
CA GLN A 108 5.93 -12.28 -5.88
C GLN A 108 5.26 -13.16 -4.82
N ALA A 109 5.23 -12.71 -3.56
CA ALA A 109 4.61 -13.45 -2.45
C ALA A 109 3.10 -13.63 -2.66
N LYS A 110 2.41 -12.61 -3.21
CA LYS A 110 0.99 -12.69 -3.57
C LYS A 110 0.73 -13.79 -4.63
N VAL A 111 1.58 -13.88 -5.66
CA VAL A 111 1.45 -14.92 -6.68
C VAL A 111 1.73 -16.32 -6.11
N ALA A 112 2.74 -16.42 -5.23
CA ALA A 112 3.06 -17.70 -4.58
C ALA A 112 1.93 -18.20 -3.67
N ARG A 113 1.23 -17.30 -2.96
CA ARG A 113 0.04 -17.64 -2.15
C ARG A 113 -1.11 -18.14 -3.02
N ASN A 114 -1.45 -17.39 -4.06
CA ASN A 114 -2.53 -17.77 -4.98
C ASN A 114 -2.28 -19.13 -5.67
N ARG A 115 -1.01 -19.47 -5.96
CA ARG A 115 -0.65 -20.79 -6.52
C ARG A 115 -0.77 -21.94 -5.53
N LYS A 116 -0.52 -21.70 -4.24
CA LYS A 116 -0.69 -22.72 -3.19
C LYS A 116 -2.16 -23.00 -2.92
N GLU A 117 -2.99 -21.95 -2.87
CA GLU A 117 -4.44 -22.06 -2.72
C GLU A 117 -5.13 -22.79 -3.90
N GLN A 118 -4.53 -22.78 -5.09
CA GLN A 118 -5.01 -23.54 -6.26
C GLN A 118 -4.53 -24.99 -6.33
N ASN A 119 -3.47 -25.36 -5.61
CA ASN A 119 -2.84 -26.68 -5.68
C ASN A 119 -3.14 -27.59 -4.48
N ASP A 120 -3.88 -27.11 -3.48
CA ASP A 120 -4.43 -27.99 -2.45
C ASP A 120 -5.68 -28.71 -3.02
N PRO A 121 -5.71 -30.06 -3.03
CA PRO A 121 -6.89 -30.79 -3.45
C PRO A 121 -7.99 -30.58 -2.42
N VAL A 122 -9.12 -30.02 -2.88
CA VAL A 122 -10.37 -29.91 -2.13
C VAL A 122 -10.73 -31.32 -1.60
N PRO A 123 -10.87 -31.54 -0.28
CA PRO A 123 -11.49 -32.76 0.20
C PRO A 123 -12.96 -32.72 -0.21
N ALA A 124 -13.35 -33.64 -1.08
CA ALA A 124 -14.74 -33.85 -1.45
C ALA A 124 -15.56 -34.25 -0.22
N SER A 125 -16.36 -33.33 0.31
CA SER A 125 -17.59 -33.69 0.99
C SER A 125 -18.57 -32.52 1.03
N ALA A 126 -19.66 -32.71 0.28
CA ALA A 126 -21.01 -32.15 0.35
C ALA A 126 -21.24 -30.84 1.13
N GLY A 127 -21.78 -29.83 0.44
CA GLY A 127 -22.54 -28.77 1.11
C GLY A 127 -22.69 -27.46 0.35
N ASP A 128 -23.51 -27.50 -0.69
CA ASP A 128 -24.34 -26.40 -1.21
C ASP A 128 -23.70 -25.14 -1.82
N SER A 129 -24.23 -24.78 -2.98
CA SER A 129 -23.79 -23.65 -3.79
C SER A 129 -24.57 -22.40 -3.41
N CYS A 130 -23.89 -21.33 -3.03
CA CYS A 130 -24.38 -19.98 -3.28
C CYS A 130 -23.29 -19.11 -3.90
N VAL A 131 -23.41 -18.97 -5.21
CA VAL A 131 -22.69 -18.03 -6.06
C VAL A 131 -23.10 -16.61 -5.66
N GLY A 132 -22.12 -15.80 -5.22
CA GLY A 132 -22.31 -14.37 -4.95
C GLY A 132 -21.01 -13.62 -5.23
N GLY A 133 -20.88 -13.10 -6.45
CA GLY A 133 -19.73 -12.31 -6.88
C GLY A 133 -19.57 -11.04 -6.04
N GLY A 134 -18.49 -10.97 -5.26
CA GLY A 134 -18.03 -9.75 -4.61
C GLY A 134 -16.78 -9.25 -5.32
N GLY A 135 -16.94 -8.21 -6.14
CA GLY A 135 -15.89 -7.63 -6.97
C GLY A 135 -14.61 -7.34 -6.18
N ASN A 136 -13.49 -7.74 -6.77
CA ASN A 136 -12.15 -7.43 -6.30
C ASN A 136 -11.96 -5.90 -6.34
N THR A 137 -12.35 -5.20 -5.28
CA THR A 137 -12.06 -3.78 -5.15
C THR A 137 -10.55 -3.65 -5.06
N ASN A 138 -9.95 -3.17 -6.15
CA ASN A 138 -8.55 -2.80 -6.24
C ASN A 138 -8.17 -1.91 -5.06
N ARG A 139 -7.63 -2.53 -3.99
CA ARG A 139 -7.07 -1.82 -2.84
C ARG A 139 -5.81 -1.12 -3.32
N LYS A 140 -5.96 0.14 -3.74
CA LYS A 140 -4.84 1.03 -4.01
C LYS A 140 -4.07 1.22 -2.71
N PHE A 141 -2.83 0.74 -2.66
CA PHE A 141 -1.91 1.07 -1.58
C PHE A 141 -1.64 2.57 -1.64
N VAL A 142 -2.28 3.33 -0.74
CA VAL A 142 -2.12 4.77 -0.68
C VAL A 142 -0.79 5.06 0.01
N SER A 143 0.20 5.52 -0.76
CA SER A 143 1.50 6.01 -0.24
C SER A 143 1.41 7.34 0.51
N ARG A 144 0.19 7.77 0.90
CA ARG A 144 -0.01 8.99 1.68
C ARG A 144 0.26 8.68 3.15
N LYS A 145 0.85 9.64 3.86
CA LYS A 145 0.89 9.63 5.32
C LYS A 145 -0.51 9.26 5.84
N SER A 146 -0.59 8.19 6.62
CA SER A 146 -1.84 7.66 7.17
C SER A 146 -1.78 7.75 8.68
N LYS A 147 -2.94 7.94 9.30
CA LYS A 147 -3.10 7.83 10.75
C LYS A 147 -3.95 6.61 11.08
N GLN A 148 -3.78 6.08 12.29
CA GLN A 148 -4.57 4.98 12.82
C GLN A 148 -5.43 5.52 13.94
N LEU A 149 -6.72 5.19 13.87
CA LEU A 149 -7.67 5.42 14.94
C LEU A 149 -8.04 4.05 15.50
N ILE A 150 -7.85 3.86 16.80
CA ILE A 150 -8.18 2.61 17.48
C ILE A 150 -9.43 2.87 18.30
N TYR A 151 -10.46 2.07 18.07
CA TYR A 151 -11.70 2.10 18.82
C TYR A 151 -11.89 0.77 19.52
N GLU A 152 -12.30 0.83 20.77
CA GLU A 152 -12.70 -0.31 21.59
C GLU A 152 -14.21 -0.23 21.80
N PHE A 153 -14.88 -1.36 21.58
CA PHE A 153 -16.33 -1.51 21.69
C PHE A 153 -16.63 -2.38 22.90
N ASP A 154 -17.65 -2.05 23.68
CA ASP A 154 -18.10 -2.91 24.78
C ASP A 154 -18.64 -4.23 24.22
N GLU A 155 -19.49 -4.16 23.19
CA GLU A 155 -20.05 -5.32 22.51
C GLU A 155 -19.96 -5.16 20.99
N LEU A 156 -19.36 -6.14 20.32
CA LEU A 156 -19.18 -6.15 18.86
C LEU A 156 -19.79 -7.42 18.27
N TRP A 157 -21.11 -7.41 18.05
CA TRP A 157 -21.81 -8.52 17.41
C TRP A 157 -21.48 -8.60 15.91
N GLU A 158 -21.65 -9.76 15.30
CA GLU A 158 -21.24 -10.00 13.90
C GLU A 158 -21.99 -9.11 12.90
N ASP A 159 -23.28 -8.86 13.14
CA ASP A 159 -24.09 -7.94 12.34
C ASP A 159 -23.63 -6.49 12.47
N LEU A 160 -23.32 -6.04 13.69
CA LEU A 160 -22.81 -4.70 13.96
C LEU A 160 -21.42 -4.51 13.32
N LYS A 161 -20.55 -5.52 13.42
CA LYS A 161 -19.25 -5.53 12.77
C LYS A 161 -19.37 -5.39 11.25
N ASN A 162 -20.28 -6.16 10.62
CA ASN A 162 -20.51 -6.11 9.18
C ASN A 162 -21.04 -4.74 8.74
N GLU A 163 -21.96 -4.14 9.51
CA GLU A 163 -22.49 -2.81 9.21
C GLU A 163 -21.44 -1.71 9.39
N VAL A 164 -20.66 -1.76 10.47
CA VAL A 164 -19.53 -0.87 10.71
C VAL A 164 -18.50 -0.99 9.60
N GLU A 165 -18.11 -2.21 9.21
CA GLU A 165 -17.16 -2.45 8.11
C GLU A 165 -17.67 -1.83 6.80
N ARG A 166 -18.92 -2.10 6.45
CA ARG A 166 -19.56 -1.60 5.23
C ARG A 166 -19.62 -0.07 5.18
N ARG A 167 -20.03 0.57 6.28
CA ARG A 167 -20.18 2.03 6.38
C ARG A 167 -18.84 2.75 6.45
N VAL A 168 -17.91 2.25 7.27
CA VAL A 168 -16.58 2.84 7.46
C VAL A 168 -15.76 2.75 6.17
N LEU A 169 -15.79 1.61 5.46
CA LEU A 169 -15.09 1.48 4.18
C LEU A 169 -15.71 2.32 3.05
N ALA A 170 -17.01 2.65 3.12
CA ALA A 170 -17.66 3.53 2.17
C ALA A 170 -17.26 5.01 2.34
N LYS A 171 -16.75 5.40 3.52
CA LYS A 171 -16.33 6.78 3.80
C LYS A 171 -15.03 7.12 3.06
N ARG A 172 -15.09 8.20 2.26
CA ARG A 172 -13.93 8.71 1.52
C ARG A 172 -12.79 9.11 2.47
N GLY A 173 -11.63 8.50 2.28
CA GLY A 173 -10.43 8.78 3.10
C GLY A 173 -10.11 7.69 4.13
N VAL A 174 -11.02 6.73 4.33
CA VAL A 174 -10.73 5.48 5.01
C VAL A 174 -9.97 4.55 4.07
N ILE A 175 -8.93 3.91 4.59
CA ILE A 175 -8.01 3.04 3.84
C ILE A 175 -8.29 1.57 4.15
N SER A 176 -8.44 1.24 5.44
CA SER A 176 -8.72 -0.12 5.90
C SER A 176 -9.31 -0.11 7.30
N ILE A 177 -10.08 -1.15 7.63
CA ILE A 177 -10.52 -1.46 8.98
C ILE A 177 -10.05 -2.88 9.33
N TYR A 178 -9.62 -3.08 10.57
CA TYR A 178 -9.24 -4.39 11.09
C TYR A 178 -9.90 -4.57 12.45
N PHE A 179 -10.61 -5.68 12.63
CA PHE A 179 -11.21 -6.04 13.91
C PHE A 179 -10.38 -7.09 14.61
N ASN A 180 -10.06 -6.83 15.87
CA ASN A 180 -9.50 -7.80 16.79
C ASN A 180 -10.61 -8.32 17.69
N THR A 181 -11.17 -9.48 17.34
CA THR A 181 -12.29 -10.11 18.06
C THR A 181 -11.92 -10.56 19.47
N SER A 182 -10.63 -10.72 19.81
CA SER A 182 -10.22 -11.08 21.18
C SER A 182 -10.23 -9.90 22.16
N SER A 183 -10.31 -8.66 21.65
CA SER A 183 -10.29 -7.45 22.47
C SER A 183 -11.39 -6.46 22.10
N ASN A 184 -12.34 -6.85 21.24
CA ASN A 184 -13.37 -5.97 20.67
C ASN A 184 -12.82 -4.64 20.18
N ARG A 185 -11.64 -4.65 19.55
CA ARG A 185 -10.96 -3.45 19.04
C ARG A 185 -11.05 -3.37 17.53
N ALA A 186 -11.44 -2.22 16.99
CA ALA A 186 -11.28 -1.90 15.59
C ALA A 186 -10.13 -0.90 15.37
N THR A 187 -9.20 -1.27 14.50
CA THR A 187 -8.15 -0.39 14.01
C THR A 187 -8.54 0.14 12.65
N ILE A 188 -8.89 1.42 12.58
CA ILE A 188 -9.28 2.11 11.36
C ILE A 188 -8.10 2.94 10.87
N ARG A 189 -7.65 2.66 9.65
CA ARG A 189 -6.58 3.41 8.99
C ARG A 189 -7.19 4.45 8.06
N THR A 190 -6.80 5.71 8.22
CA THR A 190 -7.32 6.83 7.43
C THR A 190 -6.20 7.69 6.88
N VAL A 191 -6.50 8.52 5.88
CA VAL A 191 -5.62 9.64 5.48
C VAL A 191 -5.64 10.73 6.56
N LEU A 192 -4.58 11.54 6.66
CA LEU A 192 -4.43 12.54 7.73
C LEU A 192 -5.61 13.54 7.83
N THR A 193 -6.25 13.84 6.71
CA THR A 193 -7.34 14.83 6.59
C THR A 193 -8.69 14.35 7.12
N VAL A 194 -8.85 13.07 7.46
CA VAL A 194 -10.11 12.55 7.99
C VAL A 194 -10.14 12.79 9.49
N ASP A 195 -11.09 13.58 9.98
CA ASP A 195 -11.18 13.85 11.40
C ASP A 195 -11.72 12.65 12.19
N ALA A 196 -11.24 12.50 13.42
CA ALA A 196 -11.65 11.39 14.29
C ALA A 196 -13.14 11.48 14.62
N ASN A 197 -13.66 12.71 14.79
CA ASN A 197 -15.08 12.95 15.06
C ASN A 197 -15.97 12.41 13.92
N GLU A 198 -15.58 12.59 12.65
CA GLU A 198 -16.35 12.06 11.53
C GLU A 198 -16.44 10.52 11.51
N ILE A 199 -15.42 9.85 12.05
CA ILE A 199 -15.41 8.39 12.17
C ILE A 199 -16.24 7.96 13.37
N THR A 200 -16.07 8.61 14.52
CA THR A 200 -16.89 8.37 15.72
C THR A 200 -18.38 8.55 15.41
N ASP A 201 -18.72 9.64 14.72
CA ASP A 201 -20.07 9.94 14.25
C ASP A 201 -20.66 8.81 13.41
N LEU A 202 -19.86 8.29 12.50
CA LEU A 202 -20.26 7.21 11.61
C LEU A 202 -20.39 5.87 12.36
N LEU A 203 -19.61 5.64 13.42
CA LEU A 203 -19.77 4.48 14.31
C LEU A 203 -21.10 4.57 15.08
N PHE A 204 -21.47 5.75 15.57
CA PHE A 204 -22.76 5.96 16.22
C PHE A 204 -23.93 5.74 15.24
N ASP A 205 -23.82 6.19 13.99
CA ASP A 205 -24.82 5.94 12.95
C ASP A 205 -24.97 4.44 12.59
N CYS A 206 -23.99 3.61 12.95
CA CYS A 206 -24.07 2.15 12.80
C CYS A 206 -24.79 1.46 13.97
N GLY A 207 -25.20 2.21 14.99
CA GLY A 207 -25.88 1.68 16.18
C GLY A 207 -24.96 1.44 17.38
N CYS A 208 -23.74 1.98 17.38
CA CYS A 208 -22.90 1.95 18.58
C CYS A 208 -23.38 3.00 19.59
N GLU A 209 -23.65 2.61 20.83
CA GLU A 209 -24.07 3.56 21.88
C GLU A 209 -22.87 4.23 22.58
N MET A 210 -21.77 3.48 22.70
CA MET A 210 -20.54 3.92 23.33
C MET A 210 -19.35 3.35 22.57
N VAL A 211 -18.35 4.20 22.31
CA VAL A 211 -17.07 3.79 21.75
C VAL A 211 -15.93 4.42 22.54
N THR A 212 -14.90 3.65 22.83
CA THR A 212 -13.69 4.15 23.50
C THR A 212 -12.57 4.30 22.49
N GLN A 213 -12.14 5.53 22.21
CA GLN A 213 -10.97 5.75 21.38
C GLN A 213 -9.69 5.59 22.20
N VAL A 214 -8.78 4.74 21.72
CA VAL A 214 -7.47 4.53 22.33
C VAL A 214 -6.44 5.38 21.58
N VAL A 215 -5.82 6.34 22.28
CA VAL A 215 -4.80 7.23 21.74
C VAL A 215 -3.49 6.99 22.49
N LYS A 216 -2.40 6.76 21.75
CA LYS A 216 -1.06 6.66 22.34
C LYS A 216 -0.42 8.04 22.44
N VAL A 217 -0.29 8.55 23.66
CA VAL A 217 0.43 9.79 23.97
C VAL A 217 1.65 9.40 24.80
N ASP A 218 2.85 9.71 24.30
CA ASP A 218 4.13 9.49 25.00
C ASP A 218 4.36 8.07 25.55
N GLY A 219 3.82 7.06 24.85
CA GLY A 219 3.98 5.64 25.21
C GLY A 219 2.95 5.11 26.22
N VAL A 220 2.01 5.95 26.66
CA VAL A 220 0.87 5.57 27.51
C VAL A 220 -0.41 5.56 26.67
N ASP A 221 -1.24 4.54 26.87
CA ASP A 221 -2.56 4.44 26.24
C ASP A 221 -3.55 5.33 27.01
N GLU A 222 -3.96 6.45 26.41
CA GLU A 222 -5.07 7.27 26.88
C GLU A 222 -6.39 6.79 26.26
N LEU A 223 -7.42 6.65 27.10
CA LEU A 223 -8.73 6.14 26.72
C LEU A 223 -9.76 7.27 26.74
N PHE A 224 -10.27 7.63 25.57
CA PHE A 224 -11.33 8.63 25.41
C PHE A 224 -12.66 7.92 25.20
N LYS A 225 -13.49 7.86 26.25
CA LYS A 225 -14.85 7.32 26.16
C LYS A 225 -15.77 8.37 25.53
N MET A 226 -16.46 8.00 24.46
CA MET A 226 -17.41 8.86 23.76
C MET A 226 -18.79 8.18 23.72
N TYR A 227 -19.83 8.94 24.03
CA TYR A 227 -21.21 8.45 24.08
C TYR A 227 -22.05 9.06 22.95
N ALA A 228 -22.91 8.25 22.33
CA ALA A 228 -23.81 8.72 21.29
C ALA A 228 -24.76 9.83 21.79
N SER A 229 -25.13 9.80 23.08
CA SER A 229 -25.98 10.80 23.74
C SER A 229 -25.37 12.19 23.85
N GLU A 230 -24.06 12.33 23.69
CA GLU A 230 -23.38 13.64 23.75
C GLU A 230 -23.48 14.41 22.42
N ARG A 231 -24.03 13.79 21.36
CA ARG A 231 -24.32 14.45 20.07
C ARG A 231 -25.52 15.40 20.11
N GLU A 232 -26.43 15.23 21.07
CA GLU A 232 -27.71 15.96 21.14
C GLU A 232 -27.66 17.22 22.04
N LYS A 233 -26.48 17.62 22.52
CA LYS A 233 -26.27 18.89 23.25
C LYS A 233 -25.62 19.95 22.37
#